data_AF-A0A3N5VFK5-F1
#
_entry.id   AF-A0A3N5VFK5-F1
#
_cell.length_a   1.000
_cell.length_b   1.000
_cell.length_c   1.000
_cell.angle_alpha   90.00
_cell.angle_beta   90.00
_cell.angle_gamma   90.00
#
_symmetry.space_group_name_H-M   'P 1'
#
loop_
_entity.id
_entity.type
_entity.pdbx_description
1 polymer ?
#
loop_
_entity_poly.entity_id
_entity_poly.type
_entity_poly.pdbx_seq_one_letter_code
_entity_poly.pdbx_strand_id
1 'polypeptide(L)'
;MKEELLPMNPVNFAKMAHGDPAGLVEMAFDYFNETRRLMTGWMAMLEAGNFNRLRDDLHRCKGGASLFGLERIVSLLGDCESPHLLEKQGFDIAAFERELSAAEIAVVGMAEAVC
;
A
#
# COMPACT_ATOMS: atom_id res chain seq x y z
N MET A 1 -11.59 -10.84 19.41
CA MET A 1 -10.49 -9.88 19.25
C MET A 1 -10.25 -9.76 17.76
N LYS A 2 -10.47 -8.59 17.14
CA LYS A 2 -9.89 -8.35 15.81
C LYS A 2 -8.40 -8.13 16.07
N GLU A 3 -7.53 -8.94 15.46
CA GLU A 3 -6.10 -8.68 15.51
C GLU A 3 -5.85 -7.26 14.98
N GLU A 4 -5.08 -6.48 15.71
CA GLU A 4 -4.73 -5.12 15.29
C GLU A 4 -3.78 -5.22 14.09
N LEU A 5 -4.22 -4.74 12.93
CA LEU A 5 -3.39 -4.74 11.72
C LEU A 5 -2.16 -3.87 11.94
N LEU A 6 -1.01 -4.36 11.49
CA LEU A 6 0.25 -3.62 11.57
C LEU A 6 0.45 -2.77 10.30
N PRO A 7 1.13 -1.61 10.38
CA PRO A 7 1.54 -0.88 9.18
C PRO A 7 2.39 -1.73 8.24
N MET A 8 3.24 -2.58 8.81
CA MET A 8 3.99 -3.64 8.14
C MET A 8 4.13 -4.81 9.11
N ASN A 9 3.81 -6.03 8.65
CA ASN A 9 3.99 -7.24 9.44
C ASN A 9 5.42 -7.77 9.26
N PRO A 10 6.29 -7.70 10.30
CA PRO A 10 7.71 -8.03 10.17
C PRO A 10 7.94 -9.52 9.87
N VAL A 11 7.04 -10.40 10.33
CA VAL A 11 7.12 -11.84 10.05
C VAL A 11 6.83 -12.12 8.58
N ASN A 12 5.81 -11.46 8.01
CA ASN A 12 5.49 -11.61 6.59
C ASN A 12 6.57 -10.97 5.72
N PHE A 13 7.04 -9.77 6.09
CA PHE A 13 8.13 -9.09 5.39
C PHE A 13 9.40 -9.95 5.36
N ALA A 14 9.84 -10.48 6.50
CA ALA A 14 11.03 -11.33 6.57
C ALA A 14 10.89 -12.64 5.77
N LYS A 15 9.70 -13.24 5.72
CA LYS A 15 9.44 -14.43 4.88
C LYS A 15 9.62 -14.12 3.39
N MET A 16 9.19 -12.93 2.97
CA MET A 16 9.26 -12.48 1.57
C MET A 16 10.67 -12.10 1.13
N ALA A 17 11.60 -11.90 2.06
CA ALA A 17 12.98 -11.55 1.74
C ALA A 17 13.76 -12.71 1.10
N HIS A 18 13.34 -13.97 1.31
CA HIS A 18 13.97 -15.16 0.71
C HIS A 18 15.51 -15.21 0.78
N GLY A 19 16.11 -14.64 1.82
CA GLY A 19 17.56 -14.58 2.01
C GLY A 19 18.24 -13.27 1.59
N ASP A 20 17.48 -12.30 1.06
CA ASP A 20 17.94 -10.96 0.69
C ASP A 20 17.04 -9.86 1.29
N PRO A 21 17.20 -9.56 2.60
CA PRO A 21 16.42 -8.52 3.26
C PRO A 21 16.76 -7.12 2.74
N ALA A 22 18.00 -6.86 2.32
CA ALA A 22 18.41 -5.57 1.79
C ALA A 22 17.73 -5.28 0.44
N GLY A 23 17.74 -6.25 -0.48
CA GLY A 23 17.03 -6.14 -1.75
C GLY A 23 15.53 -5.99 -1.59
N LEU A 24 14.91 -6.66 -0.59
CA LEU A 24 13.49 -6.46 -0.29
C LEU A 24 13.19 -5.04 0.21
N VAL A 25 14.07 -4.46 1.04
CA VAL A 25 13.93 -3.08 1.50
C VAL A 25 14.04 -2.09 0.33
N GLU A 26 14.99 -2.28 -0.58
CA GLU A 26 15.11 -1.46 -1.80
C GLU A 26 13.82 -1.54 -2.65
N MET A 27 13.31 -2.74 -2.90
CA MET A 27 12.06 -2.94 -3.62
C MET A 27 10.85 -2.30 -2.92
N ALA A 28 10.82 -2.30 -1.58
CA ALA A 28 9.77 -1.65 -0.81
C ALA A 28 9.82 -0.12 -0.99
N PHE A 29 11.01 0.50 -1.01
CA PHE A 29 11.16 1.92 -1.30
C PHE A 29 10.74 2.29 -2.72
N ASP A 30 11.09 1.47 -3.72
CA ASP A 30 10.61 1.64 -5.08
C ASP A 30 9.08 1.59 -5.15
N TYR A 31 8.46 0.66 -4.41
CA TYR A 31 7.01 0.58 -4.28
C TYR A 31 6.40 1.85 -3.67
N PHE A 32 6.97 2.40 -2.59
CA PHE A 32 6.46 3.64 -1.98
C PHE A 32 6.56 4.82 -2.93
N ASN A 33 7.70 4.97 -3.62
CA ASN A 33 7.94 6.05 -4.57
C ASN A 33 6.99 5.98 -5.77
N GLU A 34 6.84 4.80 -6.38
CA GLU A 34 5.92 4.65 -7.52
C GLU A 34 4.47 4.83 -7.09
N THR A 35 4.08 4.34 -5.90
CA THR A 35 2.72 4.52 -5.38
C THR A 35 2.38 6.00 -5.21
N ARG A 36 3.28 6.80 -4.61
CA ARG A 36 3.07 8.26 -4.49
C ARG A 36 2.98 8.94 -5.85
N ARG A 37 3.76 8.49 -6.84
CA ARG A 37 3.65 8.98 -8.21
C ARG A 37 2.27 8.69 -8.81
N LEU A 38 1.77 7.47 -8.64
CA LEU A 38 0.45 7.05 -9.14
C LEU A 38 -0.70 7.80 -8.45
N MET A 39 -0.58 8.14 -7.17
CA MET A 39 -1.60 8.89 -6.42
C MET A 39 -1.94 10.24 -7.06
N THR A 40 -0.97 10.90 -7.72
CA THR A 40 -1.23 12.13 -8.48
C THR A 40 -2.23 11.88 -9.62
N GLY A 41 -2.13 10.73 -10.29
CA GLY A 41 -3.08 10.32 -11.32
C GLY A 41 -4.43 9.87 -10.76
N TRP A 42 -4.46 9.28 -9.56
CA TRP A 42 -5.70 8.85 -8.91
C TRP A 42 -6.62 10.03 -8.60
N MET A 43 -6.06 11.17 -8.17
CA MET A 43 -6.82 12.39 -7.93
C MET A 43 -7.54 12.86 -9.20
N ALA A 44 -6.82 12.90 -10.32
CA ALA A 44 -7.42 13.25 -11.62
C ALA A 44 -8.50 12.23 -12.06
N MET A 45 -8.34 10.95 -11.74
CA MET A 45 -9.35 9.93 -12.05
C MET A 45 -10.60 10.07 -11.19
N LEU A 46 -10.47 10.43 -9.91
CA LEU A 46 -11.61 10.73 -9.04
C LEU A 46 -12.40 11.93 -9.59
N GLU A 47 -11.72 13.02 -9.93
CA GLU A 47 -12.35 14.22 -10.49
C GLU A 47 -13.05 13.97 -11.83
N ALA A 48 -12.46 13.10 -12.67
CA ALA A 48 -13.02 12.72 -13.96
C ALA A 48 -14.09 11.61 -13.87
N GLY A 49 -14.39 11.08 -12.69
CA GLY A 49 -15.31 9.97 -12.49
C GLY A 49 -14.87 8.64 -13.13
N ASN A 50 -13.56 8.44 -13.35
CA ASN A 50 -13.01 7.24 -13.97
C ASN A 50 -12.73 6.13 -12.94
N PHE A 51 -13.79 5.67 -12.26
CA PHE A 51 -13.69 4.71 -11.16
C PHE A 51 -13.20 3.32 -11.58
N ASN A 52 -13.43 2.92 -12.84
CA ASN A 52 -12.93 1.65 -13.35
C ASN A 52 -11.40 1.61 -13.39
N ARG A 53 -10.78 2.66 -13.96
CA ARG A 53 -9.33 2.76 -14.03
C ARG A 53 -8.71 2.97 -12.65
N LEU A 54 -9.35 3.77 -11.80
CA LEU A 54 -8.92 3.94 -10.43
C LEU A 54 -8.90 2.58 -9.69
N ARG A 55 -9.97 1.78 -9.81
CA ARG A 55 -10.04 0.44 -9.22
C ARG A 55 -8.89 -0.45 -9.68
N ASP A 56 -8.58 -0.45 -10.97
CA ASP A 56 -7.49 -1.27 -11.51
C ASP A 56 -6.13 -0.87 -10.92
N ASP A 57 -5.87 0.42 -10.76
CA ASP A 57 -4.62 0.90 -10.16
C ASP A 57 -4.55 0.62 -8.65
N LEU A 58 -5.66 0.81 -7.92
CA LEU A 58 -5.75 0.44 -6.50
C LEU A 58 -5.57 -1.07 -6.30
N HIS A 59 -6.09 -1.91 -7.21
CA HIS A 59 -5.91 -3.36 -7.15
C HIS A 59 -4.45 -3.77 -7.36
N ARG A 60 -3.74 -3.14 -8.31
CA ARG A 60 -2.30 -3.36 -8.51
C ARG A 60 -1.49 -2.90 -7.30
N CYS A 61 -1.83 -1.74 -6.74
CA CYS A 61 -1.22 -1.23 -5.51
C CYS A 61 -1.40 -2.21 -4.35
N LYS A 62 -2.61 -2.78 -4.18
CA LYS A 62 -2.88 -3.82 -3.16
C LYS A 62 -2.01 -5.06 -3.35
N GLY A 63 -1.79 -5.47 -4.60
CA GLY A 63 -0.87 -6.56 -4.93
C GLY A 63 0.55 -6.28 -4.43
N GLY A 64 1.07 -5.09 -4.71
CA GLY A 64 2.38 -4.65 -4.20
C GLY A 64 2.44 -4.60 -2.66
N ALA A 65 1.44 -3.98 -2.02
CA ALA A 65 1.33 -3.93 -0.56
C ALA A 65 1.36 -5.33 0.09
N SER A 66 0.73 -6.32 -0.56
CA SER A 66 0.70 -7.70 -0.07
C SER A 66 2.07 -8.36 -0.10
N LEU A 67 2.93 -8.03 -1.08
CA LEU A 67 4.29 -8.56 -1.18
C LEU A 67 5.19 -8.11 -0.02
N PHE A 68 4.94 -6.92 0.52
CA PHE A 68 5.71 -6.37 1.64
C PHE A 68 4.97 -6.52 3.00
N GLY A 69 3.85 -7.25 3.05
CA GLY A 69 3.11 -7.45 4.29
C GLY A 69 2.55 -6.15 4.90
N LEU A 70 2.16 -5.18 4.07
CA LEU A 70 1.62 -3.87 4.51
C LEU A 70 0.12 -3.99 4.84
N GLU A 71 -0.20 -4.61 5.98
CA GLU A 71 -1.56 -5.10 6.27
C GLU A 71 -2.63 -4.01 6.31
N ARG A 72 -2.32 -2.84 6.89
CA ARG A 72 -3.25 -1.69 6.91
C ARG A 72 -3.56 -1.19 5.51
N ILE A 73 -2.55 -1.10 4.64
CA ILE A 73 -2.72 -0.70 3.24
C ILE A 73 -3.56 -1.74 2.50
N VAL A 74 -3.27 -3.03 2.66
CA VAL A 74 -4.04 -4.11 2.03
C VAL A 74 -5.50 -4.07 2.47
N SER A 75 -5.78 -3.82 3.75
CA SER A 75 -7.13 -3.68 4.27
C SER A 75 -7.85 -2.48 3.68
N LEU A 76 -7.21 -1.30 3.67
CA LEU A 76 -7.78 -0.07 3.13
C LEU A 76 -8.15 -0.23 1.65
N LEU A 77 -7.26 -0.83 0.86
CA LEU A 77 -7.49 -1.07 -0.56
C LEU A 77 -8.51 -2.20 -0.82
N GLY A 78 -8.67 -3.13 0.12
CA GLY A 78 -9.70 -4.18 0.05
C GLY A 78 -11.13 -3.64 0.05
N ASP A 79 -11.36 -2.49 0.68
CA ASP A 79 -12.66 -1.83 0.68
C ASP A 79 -13.00 -1.17 -0.68
N CYS A 80 -12.02 -1.08 -1.58
CA CYS A 80 -12.08 -0.35 -2.85
C CYS A 80 -12.23 -1.25 -4.09
N GLU A 81 -12.55 -2.54 -3.94
CA GLU A 81 -12.52 -3.51 -5.05
C GLU A 81 -13.67 -3.38 -6.06
N SER A 82 -14.72 -2.62 -5.73
CA SER A 82 -15.87 -2.39 -6.61
C SER A 82 -15.89 -0.95 -7.11
N PRO A 83 -15.94 -0.71 -8.44
CA PRO A 83 -16.08 0.64 -8.99
C PRO A 83 -17.30 1.39 -8.45
N HIS A 84 -18.41 0.70 -8.17
CA HIS A 84 -19.60 1.31 -7.61
C HIS A 84 -19.42 1.76 -6.15
N LEU A 85 -18.60 1.03 -5.37
CA LEU A 85 -18.28 1.45 -4.00
C LEU A 85 -17.38 2.69 -4.02
N LEU A 86 -16.39 2.73 -4.92
CA LEU A 86 -15.53 3.89 -5.14
C LEU A 86 -16.32 5.12 -5.58
N GLU A 87 -17.30 4.97 -6.47
CA GLU A 87 -18.18 6.07 -6.87
C GLU A 87 -18.99 6.61 -5.68
N LYS A 88 -19.54 5.72 -4.84
CA LYS A 88 -20.40 6.10 -3.72
C LYS A 88 -19.63 6.70 -2.55
N GLN A 89 -18.43 6.18 -2.26
CA GLN A 89 -17.68 6.49 -1.05
C GLN A 89 -16.46 7.38 -1.31
N GLY A 90 -16.04 7.49 -2.57
CA GLY A 90 -14.78 8.11 -2.95
C GLY A 90 -13.58 7.26 -2.54
N PHE A 91 -12.40 7.87 -2.61
CA PHE A 91 -11.17 7.31 -2.08
C PHE A 91 -10.41 8.43 -1.35
N ASP A 92 -10.20 8.26 -0.04
CA ASP A 92 -9.48 9.25 0.76
C ASP A 92 -7.97 9.11 0.54
N ILE A 93 -7.47 9.86 -0.45
CA ILE A 93 -6.05 9.92 -0.80
C ILE A 93 -5.20 10.35 0.40
N ALA A 94 -5.70 11.26 1.25
CA ALA A 94 -4.95 11.74 2.40
C ALA A 94 -4.86 10.68 3.51
N ALA A 95 -5.90 9.91 3.74
CA ALA A 95 -5.85 8.74 4.63
C ALA A 95 -4.89 7.67 4.09
N PHE A 96 -4.94 7.41 2.79
CA PHE A 96 -4.02 6.48 2.15
C PHE A 96 -2.56 6.90 2.30
N GLU A 97 -2.23 8.19 2.08
CA GLU A 97 -0.86 8.70 2.25
C GLU A 97 -0.33 8.55 3.68
N ARG A 98 -1.20 8.72 4.69
CA ARG A 98 -0.84 8.51 6.10
C ARG A 98 -0.47 7.06 6.36
N GLU A 99 -1.25 6.11 5.84
CA GLU A 99 -0.94 4.69 5.98
C GLU A 99 0.31 4.29 5.19
N LEU A 100 0.51 4.88 4.00
CA LEU A 100 1.72 4.69 3.18
C LEU A 100 2.98 5.15 3.94
N SER A 101 2.91 6.33 4.57
CA SER A 101 4.01 6.86 5.38
C SER A 101 4.27 6.02 6.64
N ALA A 102 3.22 5.53 7.31
CA ALA A 102 3.37 4.66 8.48
C ALA A 102 4.02 3.31 8.11
N ALA A 103 3.65 2.75 6.96
CA ALA A 103 4.27 1.55 6.41
C ALA A 103 5.75 1.78 6.06
N GLU A 104 6.08 2.89 5.41
CA GLU A 104 7.46 3.24 5.08
C GLU A 104 8.34 3.40 6.33
N ILE A 105 7.85 4.10 7.36
CA ILE A 105 8.55 4.22 8.66
C ILE A 105 8.79 2.83 9.28
N ALA A 106 7.81 1.93 9.21
CA ALA A 106 7.97 0.58 9.73
C ALA A 106 9.01 -0.24 8.95
N VAL A 107 9.09 -0.08 7.62
CA VAL A 107 10.12 -0.71 6.78
C VAL A 107 11.51 -0.13 7.08
N VAL A 108 11.64 1.19 7.26
CA VAL A 108 12.90 1.83 7.68
C VAL A 108 13.37 1.27 9.02
N GLY A 109 12.49 1.19 10.02
CA GLY A 109 12.83 0.64 11.33
C GLY A 109 13.23 -0.84 11.27
N MET A 110 12.68 -1.61 10.32
CA MET A 110 13.11 -2.99 10.07
C MET A 110 14.48 -3.05 9.39
N ALA A 111 14.74 -2.18 8.42
CA ALA A 111 16.03 -2.10 7.74
C ALA A 111 17.17 -1.79 8.73
N GLU A 112 16.93 -0.86 9.66
CA GLU A 112 17.86 -0.53 10.75
C GLU A 112 18.10 -1.69 11.74
N ALA A 113 17.19 -2.66 11.81
CA ALA A 113 17.30 -3.80 12.73
C ALA A 113 17.99 -5.03 12.09
N VAL A 114 18.11 -5.08 10.77
CA VAL A 114 18.64 -6.23 10.01
C VAL A 114 20.00 -5.97 9.35
N CYS A 115 20.36 -4.70 9.15
CA CYS A 115 21.68 -4.24 8.70
C CYS A 115 22.60 -3.92 9.87
#